data_AF-A0A3C0U0Q8-F1
#
_entry.id   AF-A0A3C0U0Q8-F1
#
_cell.length_a   1.000
_cell.length_b   1.000
_cell.length_c   1.000
_cell.angle_alpha   90.00
_cell.angle_beta   90.00
_cell.angle_gamma   90.00
#
_symmetry.space_group_name_H-M   'P 1'
#
loop_
_entity.id
_entity.type
_entity.pdbx_description
1 polymer ?
#
loop_
_entity_poly.entity_id
_entity_poly.type
_entity_poly.pdbx_seq_one_letter_code
_entity_poly.pdbx_strand_id
1 'polypeptide(L)'
;MTTLNAIIDISGSMYAAGKPGVVGSLLSTLASLPSDCGGNAELKKYSWDGKSSSLKELLEKTSENPTLVITDGYSISDNCTAREIRQMLLAEKERLFVVLCGSDAIDISALKEFRGVRTVNAENIMFAVESLFWKSADSAQETAEDSGEDWE
;
A
#
# COMPACT_ATOMS: atom_id res chain seq x y z
N MET A 1 -4.71 15.72 -4.36
CA MET A 1 -3.36 15.11 -4.29
C MET A 1 -3.54 13.78 -3.58
N THR A 2 -3.08 12.70 -4.17
CA THR A 2 -3.30 11.36 -3.61
C THR A 2 -2.07 10.96 -2.82
N THR A 3 -2.17 10.82 -1.50
CA THR A 3 -1.03 10.45 -0.65
C THR A 3 -1.20 9.04 -0.11
N LEU A 4 -0.17 8.21 -0.24
CA LEU A 4 -0.07 6.90 0.40
C LEU A 4 1.09 6.90 1.39
N ASN A 5 0.90 6.22 2.52
CA ASN A 5 1.90 6.16 3.58
C ASN A 5 2.56 4.78 3.62
N ALA A 6 3.88 4.75 3.65
CA ALA A 6 4.68 3.54 3.83
C ALA A 6 5.59 3.68 5.06
N ILE A 7 5.53 2.70 5.95
CA ILE A 7 6.41 2.58 7.12
C ILE A 7 7.44 1.49 6.84
N ILE A 8 8.71 1.82 6.98
CA ILE A 8 9.84 0.95 6.66
C ILE A 8 10.58 0.61 7.94
N ASP A 9 10.59 -0.68 8.31
CA ASP A 9 11.44 -1.18 9.38
C ASP A 9 12.91 -1.15 8.97
N ILE A 10 13.71 -0.33 9.66
CA ILE A 10 15.15 -0.19 9.44
C ILE A 10 15.98 -0.92 10.50
N SER A 11 15.36 -1.68 11.40
CA SER A 11 16.05 -2.43 12.47
C SER A 11 16.88 -3.63 11.98
N GLY A 12 16.79 -3.97 10.69
CA GLY A 12 17.59 -5.00 10.03
C GLY A 12 16.80 -6.22 9.58
N SER A 13 15.62 -6.45 10.13
CA SER A 13 14.73 -7.59 9.78
C SER A 13 14.31 -7.57 8.30
N MET A 14 14.09 -6.38 7.74
CA MET A 14 13.70 -6.14 6.34
C MET A 14 14.88 -6.05 5.36
N TYR A 15 16.11 -6.07 5.86
CA TYR A 15 17.31 -6.03 5.03
C TYR A 15 18.06 -7.37 5.01
N ALA A 16 17.58 -8.37 5.77
CA ALA A 16 18.13 -9.72 5.77
C ALA A 16 17.71 -10.53 4.51
N ALA A 17 18.40 -11.64 4.22
CA ALA A 17 17.93 -12.72 3.34
C ALA A 17 17.37 -12.35 1.93
N GLY A 18 17.87 -11.28 1.28
CA GLY A 18 17.44 -10.89 -0.09
C GLY A 18 16.17 -10.02 -0.14
N LYS A 19 15.58 -9.70 1.01
CA LYS A 19 14.42 -8.79 1.16
C LYS A 19 14.58 -7.42 0.48
N PRO A 20 15.80 -6.83 0.36
CA PRO A 20 15.95 -5.52 -0.28
C PRO A 20 15.40 -5.44 -1.71
N GLY A 21 15.48 -6.52 -2.50
CA GLY A 21 14.95 -6.54 -3.87
C GLY A 21 13.42 -6.41 -3.91
N VAL A 22 12.72 -7.16 -3.07
CA VAL A 22 11.26 -7.12 -2.97
C VAL A 22 10.78 -5.78 -2.43
N VAL A 23 11.45 -5.25 -1.39
CA VAL A 23 11.15 -3.94 -0.81
C VAL A 23 11.34 -2.82 -1.83
N GLY A 24 12.41 -2.87 -2.62
CA GLY A 24 12.67 -1.91 -3.69
C GLY A 24 11.55 -1.89 -4.73
N SER A 25 11.17 -3.06 -5.25
CA SER A 25 10.07 -3.19 -6.21
C SER A 25 8.76 -2.68 -5.63
N LEU A 26 8.41 -3.10 -4.41
CA LEU A 26 7.17 -2.68 -3.76
C LEU A 26 7.10 -1.17 -3.55
N LEU A 27 8.19 -0.53 -3.08
CA LEU A 27 8.26 0.92 -2.94
C LEU A 27 8.14 1.65 -4.29
N SER A 28 8.72 1.09 -5.36
CA SER A 28 8.59 1.64 -6.72
C SER A 28 7.16 1.55 -7.24
N THR A 29 6.49 0.40 -7.03
CA THR A 29 5.09 0.20 -7.42
C THR A 29 4.16 1.14 -6.64
N LEU A 30 4.34 1.26 -5.32
CA LEU A 30 3.56 2.18 -4.48
C LEU A 30 3.74 3.64 -4.89
N ALA A 31 4.95 4.03 -5.29
CA ALA A 31 5.23 5.40 -5.76
C ALA A 31 4.56 5.73 -7.10
N SER A 32 4.14 4.71 -7.85
CA SER A 32 3.53 4.88 -9.17
C SER A 32 2.02 5.10 -9.10
N LEU A 33 1.39 4.95 -7.92
CA LEU A 33 -0.07 4.96 -7.73
C LEU A 33 -0.77 6.06 -8.56
N PRO A 34 -1.82 5.75 -9.33
CA PRO A 34 -2.52 6.75 -10.12
C PRO A 34 -3.21 7.79 -9.23
N SER A 35 -3.22 9.04 -9.69
CA SER A 35 -3.92 10.13 -9.01
C SER A 35 -5.38 10.18 -9.45
N ASP A 36 -6.28 10.53 -8.52
CA ASP A 36 -7.73 10.47 -8.77
C ASP A 36 -8.26 11.61 -9.66
N CYS A 37 -7.45 12.66 -9.90
CA CYS A 37 -7.90 13.88 -10.62
C CYS A 37 -6.81 14.53 -11.48
N GLY A 38 -5.89 13.75 -12.06
CA GLY A 38 -4.80 14.30 -12.89
C GLY A 38 -3.77 15.14 -12.10
N GLY A 39 -3.80 15.08 -10.77
CA GLY A 39 -2.79 15.66 -9.89
C GLY A 39 -1.59 14.74 -9.67
N ASN A 40 -0.68 15.11 -8.77
CA ASN A 40 0.42 14.22 -8.38
C ASN A 40 -0.05 13.24 -7.30
N ALA A 41 0.39 11.98 -7.42
CA ALA A 41 0.40 11.04 -6.31
C ALA A 41 1.74 11.13 -5.57
N GLU A 42 1.70 11.02 -4.24
CA GLU A 42 2.89 11.06 -3.40
C GLU A 42 2.94 9.83 -2.48
N LEU A 43 4.10 9.18 -2.42
CA LEU A 43 4.40 8.17 -1.42
C LEU A 43 5.18 8.81 -0.27
N LYS A 44 4.53 8.98 0.88
CA LYS A 44 5.20 9.39 2.12
C LYS A 44 5.84 8.19 2.78
N LYS A 45 7.13 8.29 3.07
CA LYS A 45 7.94 7.22 3.67
C LYS A 45 8.31 7.59 5.09
N TYR A 46 8.15 6.66 6.01
CA TYR A 46 8.51 6.79 7.41
C TYR A 46 9.46 5.68 7.80
N SER A 47 10.56 6.03 8.46
CA SER A 47 11.50 5.05 9.01
C SER A 47 11.06 4.65 10.41
N TRP A 48 11.13 3.36 10.71
CA TRP A 48 10.74 2.78 11.99
C TRP A 48 11.84 1.85 12.53
N ASP A 49 12.11 1.91 13.83
CA ASP A 49 13.21 1.20 14.49
C ASP A 49 12.87 -0.23 14.93
N GLY A 50 11.73 -0.79 14.49
CA GLY A 50 11.28 -2.12 14.85
C GLY A 50 10.58 -2.23 16.22
N LYS A 51 10.50 -1.14 17.00
CA LYS A 51 9.85 -1.17 18.33
C LYS A 51 8.39 -0.76 18.29
N SER A 52 7.52 -1.52 18.94
CA SER A 52 6.07 -1.26 18.95
C SER A 52 5.69 0.12 19.49
N SER A 53 6.40 0.63 20.51
CA SER A 53 6.17 1.99 21.05
C SER A 53 6.43 3.09 20.01
N SER A 54 7.54 2.97 19.28
CA SER A 54 7.92 3.92 18.22
C SER A 54 6.91 3.90 17.07
N LEU A 55 6.33 2.73 16.77
CA LEU A 55 5.28 2.61 15.76
C LEU A 55 3.99 3.32 16.19
N LYS A 56 3.58 3.17 17.46
CA LYS A 56 2.40 3.87 18.00
C LYS A 56 2.58 5.38 17.94
N GLU A 57 3.70 5.90 18.42
CA GLU A 57 4.00 7.34 18.36
C GLU A 57 4.05 7.88 16.92
N LEU A 58 4.52 7.07 15.97
CA LEU A 58 4.54 7.45 14.56
C LEU A 58 3.13 7.55 13.99
N LEU A 59 2.27 6.57 14.29
CA LEU A 59 0.90 6.51 13.79
C LEU A 59 0.00 7.59 14.40
N GLU A 60 0.19 7.93 15.68
CA GLU A 60 -0.53 9.04 16.34
C GLU A 60 -0.24 10.40 15.68
N LYS A 61 0.94 10.57 15.07
CA LYS A 61 1.33 11.82 14.38
C LYS A 61 0.78 11.93 12.97
N THR A 62 0.33 10.82 12.39
CA THR A 62 -0.01 10.77 10.97
C THR A 62 -1.51 10.62 10.72
N SER A 63 -2.27 9.92 11.58
CA SER A 63 -3.70 9.70 11.36
C SER A 63 -4.49 9.29 12.61
N GLU A 64 -5.73 9.77 12.73
CA GLU A 64 -6.70 9.21 13.66
C GLU A 64 -7.28 7.89 13.09
N ASN A 65 -7.10 6.78 13.79
CA ASN A 65 -7.57 5.42 13.41
C ASN A 65 -7.02 4.88 12.06
N PRO A 66 -5.71 4.59 11.96
CA PRO A 66 -5.12 4.04 10.75
C PRO A 66 -5.50 2.57 10.52
N THR A 67 -5.54 2.20 9.24
CA THR A 67 -5.62 0.81 8.76
C THR A 67 -4.22 0.37 8.36
N LEU A 68 -3.74 -0.75 8.92
CA LEU A 68 -2.39 -1.27 8.69
C LEU A 68 -2.43 -2.48 7.75
N VAL A 69 -1.67 -2.39 6.65
CA VAL A 69 -1.40 -3.51 5.75
C VAL A 69 0.07 -3.87 5.91
N ILE A 70 0.33 -4.97 6.59
CA ILE A 70 1.64 -5.42 7.02
C ILE A 70 2.15 -6.49 6.06
N THR A 71 3.39 -6.34 5.60
CA THR A 71 4.07 -7.35 4.79
C THR A 71 5.53 -7.51 5.18
N ASP A 72 6.02 -8.74 5.11
CA ASP A 72 7.40 -9.11 5.41
C ASP A 72 8.27 -9.40 4.18
N GLY A 73 7.72 -9.14 3.00
CA GLY A 73 8.36 -9.37 1.71
C GLY A 73 8.44 -10.82 1.24
N TYR A 74 8.06 -11.82 2.06
CA TYR A 74 8.24 -13.25 1.71
C TYR A 74 7.03 -14.12 1.94
N SER A 75 6.00 -13.64 2.65
CA SER A 75 4.69 -14.29 2.86
C SER A 75 4.71 -15.53 3.77
N ILE A 76 4.00 -15.49 4.90
CA ILE A 76 3.61 -16.72 5.63
C ILE A 76 2.17 -16.72 6.16
N SER A 77 1.46 -15.58 6.23
CA SER A 77 0.01 -15.61 6.57
C SER A 77 -0.75 -14.48 5.87
N ASP A 78 -1.26 -14.79 4.69
CA ASP A 78 -2.15 -13.86 4.00
C ASP A 78 -3.58 -13.99 4.53
N ASN A 79 -4.12 -12.89 5.03
CA ASN A 79 -5.52 -12.81 5.44
C ASN A 79 -6.31 -11.74 4.67
N CYS A 80 -5.74 -11.21 3.59
CA CYS A 80 -6.35 -10.16 2.80
C CYS A 80 -6.01 -10.30 1.31
N THR A 81 -7.05 -10.40 0.49
CA THR A 81 -6.89 -10.52 -0.95
C THR A 81 -6.43 -9.21 -1.60
N ALA A 82 -5.75 -9.31 -2.76
CA ALA A 82 -5.44 -8.13 -3.58
C ALA A 82 -6.67 -7.26 -3.89
N ARG A 83 -7.86 -7.88 -4.04
CA ARG A 83 -9.13 -7.15 -4.25
C ARG A 83 -9.51 -6.28 -3.06
N GLU A 84 -9.37 -6.80 -1.84
CA GLU A 84 -9.66 -6.05 -0.61
C GLU A 84 -8.63 -4.95 -0.39
N ILE A 85 -7.34 -5.22 -0.64
CA ILE A 85 -6.28 -4.21 -0.60
C ILE A 85 -6.60 -3.08 -1.58
N ARG A 86 -7.01 -3.41 -2.79
CA ARG A 86 -7.44 -2.42 -3.81
C ARG A 86 -8.61 -1.57 -3.32
N GLN A 87 -9.59 -2.16 -2.64
CA GLN A 87 -10.72 -1.41 -2.08
C GLN A 87 -10.28 -0.47 -0.95
N MET A 88 -9.39 -0.93 -0.05
CA MET A 88 -8.80 -0.07 0.99
C MET A 88 -7.98 1.08 0.39
N LEU A 89 -7.19 0.78 -0.65
CA LEU A 89 -6.46 1.76 -1.43
C LEU A 89 -7.37 2.74 -2.16
N LEU A 90 -8.68 2.50 -2.33
CA LEU A 90 -9.59 3.47 -2.94
C LEU A 90 -10.40 4.24 -1.89
N ALA A 91 -10.82 3.55 -0.83
CA ALA A 91 -11.73 4.09 0.18
C ALA A 91 -11.02 4.83 1.33
N GLU A 92 -9.77 4.45 1.65
CA GLU A 92 -9.10 4.89 2.89
C GLU A 92 -7.66 5.38 2.66
N LYS A 93 -7.34 5.91 1.46
CA LYS A 93 -5.97 6.28 1.05
C LYS A 93 -5.16 7.03 2.10
N GLU A 94 -5.74 8.05 2.72
CA GLU A 94 -5.06 8.90 3.70
C GLU A 94 -4.86 8.24 5.07
N ARG A 95 -5.60 7.15 5.35
CA ARG A 95 -5.58 6.41 6.61
C ARG A 95 -4.95 5.03 6.48
N LEU A 96 -4.61 4.62 5.26
CA LEU A 96 -3.96 3.35 4.96
C LEU A 96 -2.44 3.49 5.08
N PHE A 97 -1.84 2.60 5.87
CA PHE A 97 -0.40 2.50 6.00
C PHE A 97 0.05 1.13 5.55
N VAL A 98 0.97 1.11 4.59
CA VAL A 98 1.69 -0.11 4.22
C VAL A 98 2.92 -0.23 5.12
N VAL A 99 2.97 -1.25 5.95
CA VAL A 99 4.06 -1.49 6.89
C VAL A 99 4.95 -2.60 6.33
N LEU A 100 6.21 -2.27 6.09
CA LEU A 100 7.25 -3.14 5.57
C LEU A 100 8.12 -3.58 6.76
N CYS A 101 7.90 -4.78 7.28
CA CYS A 101 8.59 -5.28 8.48
C CYS A 101 8.83 -6.79 8.45
N GLY A 102 9.95 -7.27 8.99
CA GLY A 102 10.17 -8.72 9.14
C GLY A 102 9.09 -9.36 10.02
N SER A 103 8.71 -10.60 9.71
CA SER A 103 7.70 -11.37 10.44
C SER A 103 8.10 -11.68 11.90
N ASP A 104 9.38 -11.55 12.22
CA ASP A 104 9.98 -11.65 13.55
C ASP A 104 9.97 -10.33 14.34
N ALA A 105 9.76 -9.19 13.66
CA ALA A 105 9.91 -7.86 14.25
C ALA A 105 8.61 -7.28 14.84
N ILE A 106 7.43 -7.80 14.46
CA ILE A 106 6.14 -7.27 14.95
C ILE A 106 5.42 -8.28 15.85
N ASP A 107 5.26 -7.90 17.12
CA ASP A 107 4.19 -8.45 17.95
C ASP A 107 2.84 -7.90 17.48
N ILE A 108 2.20 -8.63 16.57
CA ILE A 108 0.89 -8.26 15.99
C ILE A 108 -0.17 -8.10 17.10
N SER A 109 0.00 -8.78 18.25
CA SER A 109 -0.95 -8.67 19.35
C SER A 109 -0.93 -7.30 20.02
N ALA A 110 0.20 -6.58 19.95
CA ALA A 110 0.34 -5.19 20.40
C ALA A 110 -0.33 -4.17 19.45
N LEU A 111 -0.75 -4.61 18.25
CA LEU A 111 -1.40 -3.80 17.22
C LEU A 111 -2.93 -3.98 17.18
N LYS A 112 -3.52 -4.71 18.14
CA LYS A 112 -4.98 -4.96 18.21
C LYS A 112 -5.83 -3.69 18.40
N GLU A 113 -5.22 -2.57 18.77
CA GLU A 113 -5.89 -1.28 19.00
C GLU A 113 -6.15 -0.51 17.69
N PHE A 114 -5.57 -0.94 16.56
CA PHE A 114 -5.82 -0.30 15.26
C PHE A 114 -7.13 -0.78 14.64
N ARG A 115 -7.78 0.11 13.87
CA ARG A 115 -9.09 -0.12 13.23
C ARG A 115 -9.11 -1.39 12.38
N GLY A 116 -7.97 -1.73 11.78
CA GLY A 116 -7.76 -3.00 11.10
C GLY A 116 -6.28 -3.26 10.87
N VAL A 117 -5.85 -4.48 11.20
CA VAL A 117 -4.52 -4.99 10.84
C VAL A 117 -4.73 -6.13 9.84
N ARG A 118 -4.00 -6.10 8.72
CA ARG A 118 -3.96 -7.14 7.70
C ARG A 118 -2.52 -7.57 7.49
N THR A 119 -2.29 -8.86 7.38
CA THR A 119 -1.00 -9.41 7.00
C THR A 119 -1.14 -9.95 5.60
N VAL A 120 -0.27 -9.50 4.69
CA VAL A 120 -0.44 -9.72 3.25
C VAL A 120 0.87 -10.08 2.57
N ASN A 121 0.76 -10.85 1.49
CA ASN A 121 1.88 -11.03 0.58
C ASN A 121 2.20 -9.69 -0.13
N ALA A 122 3.49 -9.37 -0.25
CA ALA A 122 3.97 -8.22 -1.02
C ALA A 122 3.45 -8.23 -2.46
N GLU A 123 3.35 -9.40 -3.09
CA GLU A 123 2.79 -9.58 -4.43
C GLU A 123 1.34 -9.12 -4.50
N ASN A 124 0.51 -9.43 -3.49
CA ASN A 124 -0.88 -8.99 -3.45
C ASN A 124 -1.02 -7.46 -3.33
N ILE A 125 -0.08 -6.79 -2.65
CA ILE A 125 -0.02 -5.32 -2.65
C ILE A 125 0.35 -4.80 -4.04
N MET A 126 1.38 -5.37 -4.68
CA MET A 126 1.81 -4.95 -6.01
C MET A 126 0.68 -5.12 -7.03
N PHE A 127 0.04 -6.29 -7.08
CA PHE A 127 -1.11 -6.55 -7.94
C PHE A 127 -2.28 -5.60 -7.67
N ALA A 128 -2.58 -5.30 -6.40
CA ALA A 128 -3.65 -4.36 -6.05
C ALA A 128 -3.37 -2.96 -6.62
N VAL A 129 -2.13 -2.48 -6.50
CA VAL A 129 -1.71 -1.18 -7.03
C VAL A 129 -1.71 -1.17 -8.56
N GLU A 130 -1.11 -2.18 -9.20
CA GLU A 130 -1.05 -2.32 -10.67
C GLU A 130 -2.45 -2.39 -11.31
N SER A 131 -3.40 -3.06 -10.65
CA SER A 131 -4.78 -3.14 -11.13
C SER A 131 -5.53 -1.80 -11.12
N LEU A 132 -5.02 -0.78 -10.42
CA LEU A 132 -5.58 0.56 -10.47
C LEU A 132 -5.29 1.25 -11.81
N PHE A 133 -4.17 0.91 -12.47
CA PHE A 133 -3.81 1.47 -13.77
C PHE A 133 -4.60 0.86 -14.93
N TRP A 134 -4.92 -0.44 -14.85
CA TRP A 134 -5.68 -1.11 -15.92
C TRP A 134 -7.10 -0.58 -16.06
N LYS A 135 -7.75 -0.15 -14.96
CA LYS A 135 -9.04 0.55 -15.07
C LYS A 135 -8.94 1.94 -15.70
N SER A 136 -7.81 2.64 -15.56
CA SER A 136 -7.60 3.93 -16.23
C SER A 136 -7.44 3.79 -17.74
N ALA A 137 -6.95 2.64 -18.21
CA ALA A 137 -6.84 2.33 -19.64
C ALA A 137 -8.19 1.98 -20.27
N ASP A 138 -9.03 1.17 -19.60
CA ASP A 138 -10.36 0.82 -20.12
C ASP A 138 -11.32 2.03 -20.15
N SER A 139 -11.23 2.95 -19.18
CA SER A 139 -12.05 4.17 -19.18
C SER A 139 -11.66 5.21 -20.24
N ALA A 140 -10.49 5.08 -20.87
CA ALA A 140 -10.05 5.96 -21.96
C ALA A 140 -10.56 5.47 -23.33
N GLN A 141 -11.04 4.23 -23.42
CA GLN A 141 -11.50 3.63 -24.67
C GLN A 141 -13.01 3.82 -24.89
N GLU A 142 -13.81 4.02 -23.83
CA GLU A 142 -15.27 4.28 -23.95
C GLU A 142 -15.62 5.71 -24.42
N THR A 143 -14.67 6.64 -24.47
CA THR A 143 -14.91 8.01 -24.98
C THR A 143 -14.53 8.23 -26.44
N ALA A 144 -14.02 7.20 -27.14
CA ALA A 144 -13.58 7.33 -28.54
C ALA A 144 -14.56 6.72 -29.57
N GLU A 145 -15.64 6.06 -29.14
CA GLU A 145 -16.61 5.39 -30.04
C GLU A 145 -17.97 6.09 -30.15
N ASP A 146 -18.10 7.36 -29.75
CA ASP A 146 -19.35 8.14 -29.91
C ASP A 146 -19.18 9.47 -30.68
N SER A 147 -18.22 9.53 -31.61
CA SER A 147 -18.27 10.54 -32.68
C SER A 147 -18.87 9.89 -33.92
N GLY A 148 -20.20 9.85 -33.95
CA GLY A 148 -20.96 9.48 -35.13
C GLY A 148 -20.58 10.35 -36.33
N GLU A 149 -20.18 9.69 -37.41
CA GLU A 149 -20.20 10.26 -38.75
C GLU A 149 -21.00 9.30 -39.64
N ASP A 150 -22.32 9.49 -39.58
CA ASP A 150 -23.27 9.02 -40.57
C ASP A 150 -23.14 9.99 -41.76
N TRP A 151 -22.39 9.59 -42.78
CA TRP A 151 -22.34 10.31 -44.06
C TRP A 151 -23.36 9.66 -45.01
N GLU A 152 -24.47 10.36 -45.22
CA GLU A 152 -25.46 10.10 -46.29
C GLU A 152 -24.83 10.04 -47.69
#